data_AF-A0A1X2IGX0-F1
#
_entry.id   AF-A0A1X2IGX0-F1
#
_cell.length_a   1.000
_cell.length_b   1.000
_cell.length_c   1.000
_cell.angle_alpha   90.00
_cell.angle_beta   90.00
_cell.angle_gamma   90.00
#
_symmetry.space_group_name_H-M   'P 1'
#
loop_
_entity.id
_entity.type
_entity.pdbx_description
1 polymer ?
#
loop_
_entity_poly.entity_id
_entity_poly.type
_entity_poly.pdbx_seq_one_letter_code
_entity_poly.pdbx_strand_id
1 'polypeptide(L)'
;MSFAKPPVDTYYYDVLNVPTDAEYLVIKKAYKKLAIKYHPDKNKAPDAEEKFKIVSEAYQVLGSIELRAQYDKKGRYDGLQPTEGFVDPCVQFQHMYGGDKFKNIIGELNIGHFFVQESLDKTDDRYQAVLEATEYRQTERVSKLASILKEKLSAYTSERLSGQYSTEHQPSSFEKEIQHEANDLAQSSYGNSFLFVVGRLYSSKAKEHIGIKRAGGLPGVYYTMKEKKYITKSLWKTVKASMDSQTVEKNSRLAEAQQDFDLQQELEELCVSRCYQALWQMVKFEVEATLRKVCEMLLQDKSVNASERLLRAEGLLVLGKIYESSANISEPENEVVQLI
;
A
#
# COMPACT_ATOMS: atom_id res chain seq x y z
N MET A 1 -17.15 20.06 -39.39
CA MET A 1 -16.26 20.10 -38.21
C MET A 1 -16.97 20.93 -37.15
N SER A 2 -17.56 20.29 -36.13
CA SER A 2 -18.16 20.99 -34.99
C SER A 2 -17.03 21.32 -34.02
N PHE A 3 -16.69 22.60 -33.86
CA PHE A 3 -15.80 23.03 -32.80
C PHE A 3 -16.55 22.90 -31.49
N ALA A 4 -16.10 22.01 -30.60
CA ALA A 4 -16.65 21.92 -29.26
C ALA A 4 -16.57 23.31 -28.61
N LYS A 5 -17.68 23.77 -28.04
CA LYS A 5 -17.77 25.07 -27.40
C LYS A 5 -16.75 25.14 -26.26
N PRO A 6 -15.98 26.23 -26.10
CA PRO A 6 -15.00 26.34 -25.03
C PRO A 6 -15.69 26.25 -23.65
N PRO A 7 -14.99 25.72 -22.62
CA PRO A 7 -15.58 25.56 -21.31
C PRO A 7 -15.96 26.91 -20.70
N VAL A 8 -17.03 26.91 -19.91
CA VAL A 8 -17.56 28.12 -19.25
C VAL A 8 -16.64 28.60 -18.12
N ASP A 9 -15.85 27.71 -17.51
CA ASP A 9 -14.85 28.01 -16.48
C ASP A 9 -13.54 27.26 -16.79
N THR A 10 -12.39 27.95 -16.72
CA THR A 10 -11.07 27.35 -16.95
C THR A 10 -10.31 27.01 -15.67
N TYR A 11 -10.84 27.39 -14.50
CA TYR A 11 -10.13 27.29 -13.22
C TYR A 11 -9.46 25.94 -12.96
N TYR A 12 -10.15 24.80 -13.13
CA TYR A 12 -9.54 23.49 -12.90
C TYR A 12 -8.44 23.14 -13.92
N TYR A 13 -8.56 23.63 -15.16
CA TYR A 13 -7.52 23.49 -16.18
C TYR A 13 -6.29 24.31 -15.80
N ASP A 14 -6.51 25.52 -15.28
CA ASP A 14 -5.46 26.43 -14.81
C ASP A 14 -4.76 25.87 -13.55
N VAL A 15 -5.52 25.31 -12.61
CA VAL A 15 -4.99 24.63 -11.41
C VAL A 15 -4.06 23.48 -11.78
N LEU A 16 -4.46 22.66 -12.76
CA LEU A 16 -3.63 21.57 -13.26
C LEU A 16 -2.56 22.03 -14.26
N ASN A 17 -2.61 23.28 -14.70
CA ASN A 17 -1.73 23.86 -15.72
C ASN A 17 -1.72 23.02 -17.02
N VAL A 18 -2.92 22.73 -17.53
CA VAL A 18 -3.16 21.97 -18.76
C VAL A 18 -4.15 22.73 -19.65
N PRO A 19 -4.10 22.56 -20.99
CA PRO A 19 -5.04 23.24 -21.86
C PRO A 19 -6.47 22.68 -21.72
N THR A 20 -7.49 23.44 -22.10
CA THR A 20 -8.91 23.05 -21.97
C THR A 20 -9.30 21.85 -22.84
N ASP A 21 -8.54 21.59 -23.89
CA ASP A 21 -8.66 20.42 -24.77
C ASP A 21 -7.77 19.24 -24.33
N ALA A 22 -7.13 19.32 -23.15
CA ALA A 22 -6.22 18.30 -22.66
C ALA A 22 -6.90 16.93 -22.59
N GLU A 23 -6.23 15.91 -23.13
CA GLU A 23 -6.64 14.52 -22.96
C GLU A 23 -6.49 14.08 -21.50
N TYR A 24 -7.27 13.08 -21.10
CA TYR A 24 -7.23 12.51 -19.75
C TYR A 24 -5.81 12.16 -19.27
N LEU A 25 -4.95 11.63 -20.16
CA LEU A 25 -3.57 11.30 -19.81
C LEU A 25 -2.73 12.53 -19.44
N VAL A 26 -2.96 13.67 -20.08
CA VAL A 26 -2.28 14.95 -19.80
C VAL A 26 -2.74 15.48 -18.44
N ILE A 27 -4.06 15.46 -18.19
CA ILE A 27 -4.68 15.83 -16.91
C ILE A 27 -4.13 14.98 -15.76
N LYS A 28 -4.10 13.65 -15.93
CA LYS A 28 -3.56 12.69 -14.94
C LYS A 28 -2.08 12.90 -14.66
N LYS A 29 -1.27 13.16 -15.69
CA LYS A 29 0.17 13.43 -15.54
C LYS A 29 0.42 14.74 -14.79
N ALA A 30 -0.37 15.77 -15.09
CA ALA A 30 -0.28 17.07 -14.43
C ALA A 30 -0.67 16.99 -12.95
N TYR A 31 -1.79 16.32 -12.65
CA TYR A 31 -2.22 16.02 -11.28
C TYR A 31 -1.11 15.33 -10.48
N LYS A 32 -0.54 14.23 -10.98
CA LYS A 32 0.53 13.49 -10.29
C LYS A 32 1.73 14.38 -9.94
N LYS A 33 2.13 15.26 -10.87
CA LYS A 33 3.24 16.19 -10.67
C LYS A 33 2.94 17.19 -9.55
N LEU A 34 1.73 17.74 -9.51
CA LEU A 34 1.30 18.72 -8.52
C LEU A 34 1.00 18.09 -7.15
N ALA A 35 0.40 16.89 -7.13
CA ALA A 35 0.15 16.12 -5.91
C ALA A 35 1.46 15.80 -5.17
N ILE A 36 2.52 15.40 -5.89
CA ILE A 36 3.85 15.20 -5.29
C ILE A 36 4.44 16.51 -4.75
N LYS A 37 4.22 17.62 -5.46
CA LYS A 37 4.76 18.95 -5.11
C LYS A 37 4.09 19.54 -3.86
N TYR A 38 2.79 19.32 -3.68
CA TYR A 38 2.01 19.91 -2.59
C TYR A 38 1.66 18.92 -1.48
N HIS A 39 2.18 17.69 -1.52
CA HIS A 39 1.92 16.69 -0.48
C HIS A 39 2.36 17.22 0.91
N PRO A 40 1.49 17.16 1.93
CA PRO A 40 1.76 17.74 3.26
C PRO A 40 3.01 17.14 3.94
N ASP A 41 3.29 15.85 3.72
CA ASP A 41 4.51 15.21 4.26
C ASP A 41 5.82 15.76 3.66
N LYS A 42 5.79 16.24 2.42
CA LYS A 42 6.98 16.68 1.68
C LYS A 42 7.08 18.20 1.59
N ASN A 43 5.98 18.90 1.76
CA ASN A 43 5.88 20.33 1.64
C ASN A 43 5.26 20.91 2.92
N LYS A 44 6.12 21.51 3.76
CA LYS A 44 5.73 22.15 5.02
C LYS A 44 5.29 23.61 4.87
N ALA A 45 5.08 24.09 3.64
CA ALA A 45 4.53 25.41 3.44
C ALA A 45 3.11 25.48 4.00
N PRO A 46 2.70 26.61 4.60
CA PRO A 46 1.40 26.76 5.25
C PRO A 46 0.21 26.59 4.30
N ASP A 47 0.44 26.74 2.99
CA ASP A 47 -0.55 26.62 1.91
C ASP A 47 -0.50 25.27 1.17
N ALA A 48 0.37 24.33 1.59
CA ALA A 48 0.57 23.06 0.89
C ALA A 48 -0.68 22.17 0.94
N GLU A 49 -1.32 22.07 2.10
CA GLU A 49 -2.54 21.28 2.30
C GLU A 49 -3.71 21.85 1.46
N GLU A 50 -3.88 23.17 1.47
CA GLU A 50 -4.91 23.85 0.69
C GLU A 50 -4.68 23.65 -0.82
N LYS A 51 -3.45 23.82 -1.29
CA LYS A 51 -3.09 23.57 -2.69
C LYS A 51 -3.28 22.10 -3.08
N PHE A 52 -2.99 21.17 -2.17
CA PHE A 52 -3.23 19.74 -2.41
C PHE A 52 -4.71 19.42 -2.57
N LYS A 53 -5.58 20.02 -1.73
CA LYS A 53 -7.04 19.89 -1.83
C LYS A 53 -7.55 20.42 -3.16
N ILE A 54 -7.16 21.64 -3.54
CA ILE A 54 -7.56 22.27 -4.81
C ILE A 54 -7.09 21.44 -6.03
N VAL A 55 -5.86 20.93 -6.01
CA VAL A 55 -5.31 20.07 -7.07
C VAL A 55 -6.06 18.74 -7.17
N SER A 56 -6.46 18.18 -6.03
CA SER A 56 -7.22 16.92 -5.97
C SER A 56 -8.64 17.11 -6.50
N GLU A 57 -9.32 18.19 -6.10
CA GLU A 57 -10.65 18.57 -6.59
C GLU A 57 -10.64 18.79 -8.11
N ALA A 58 -9.65 19.53 -8.63
CA ALA A 58 -9.49 19.75 -10.06
C ALA A 58 -9.34 18.43 -10.84
N TYR A 59 -8.59 17.47 -10.29
CA TYR A 59 -8.43 16.16 -10.91
C TYR A 59 -9.69 15.29 -10.82
N GLN A 60 -10.44 15.34 -9.71
CA GLN A 60 -11.71 14.62 -9.59
C GLN A 60 -12.72 15.08 -10.64
N VAL A 61 -12.81 16.40 -10.85
CA VAL A 61 -13.74 16.97 -11.83
C VAL A 61 -13.25 16.74 -13.26
N LEU A 62 -12.00 17.08 -13.59
CA LEU A 62 -11.50 16.97 -14.96
C LEU A 62 -11.14 15.54 -15.38
N GLY A 63 -10.91 14.65 -14.41
CA GLY A 63 -10.59 13.24 -14.61
C GLY A 63 -11.81 12.37 -14.89
N SER A 64 -13.01 12.81 -14.50
CA SER A 64 -14.29 12.17 -14.87
C SER A 64 -14.85 12.81 -16.13
N ILE A 65 -15.28 11.98 -17.08
CA ILE A 65 -15.84 12.45 -18.36
C ILE A 65 -17.17 13.18 -18.13
N GLU A 66 -17.99 12.67 -17.21
CA GLU A 66 -19.28 13.25 -16.85
C GLU A 66 -19.11 14.56 -16.08
N LEU A 67 -18.25 14.59 -15.07
CA LEU A 67 -18.01 15.79 -14.28
C LEU A 67 -17.32 16.87 -15.11
N ARG A 68 -16.37 16.50 -15.97
CA ARG A 68 -15.75 17.43 -16.92
C ARG A 68 -16.78 18.01 -17.88
N ALA A 69 -17.67 17.19 -18.44
CA ALA A 69 -18.72 17.69 -19.32
C ALA A 69 -19.70 18.64 -18.61
N GLN A 70 -20.03 18.35 -17.34
CA GLN A 70 -20.85 19.23 -16.51
C GLN A 70 -20.13 20.54 -16.18
N TYR A 71 -18.85 20.45 -15.82
CA TYR A 71 -17.96 21.57 -15.55
C TYR A 71 -17.81 22.48 -16.78
N ASP A 72 -17.51 21.90 -17.94
CA ASP A 72 -17.35 22.63 -19.20
C ASP A 72 -18.63 23.38 -19.58
N LYS A 73 -19.81 22.85 -19.21
CA LYS A 73 -21.12 23.44 -19.50
C LYS A 73 -21.59 24.46 -18.45
N LYS A 74 -21.28 24.27 -17.18
CA LYS A 74 -21.88 25.01 -16.05
C LYS A 74 -20.89 25.79 -15.18
N GLY A 75 -19.59 25.54 -15.32
CA GLY A 75 -18.55 26.07 -14.42
C GLY A 75 -18.57 25.42 -13.03
N ARG A 76 -17.83 26.00 -12.07
CA ARG A 76 -17.84 25.54 -10.67
C ARG A 76 -19.19 25.84 -9.99
N TYR A 77 -19.74 24.87 -9.28
CA TYR A 77 -20.90 25.04 -8.40
C TYR A 77 -20.88 23.99 -7.28
N ASP A 78 -21.58 24.26 -6.17
CA ASP A 78 -21.52 23.46 -4.93
C ASP A 78 -22.01 22.00 -5.07
N GLY A 79 -22.68 21.66 -6.17
CA GLY A 79 -23.11 20.30 -6.51
C GLY A 79 -22.24 19.60 -7.56
N LEU A 80 -21.10 20.20 -7.94
CA LEU A 80 -20.11 19.60 -8.84
C LEU A 80 -19.11 18.75 -8.03
N GLN A 81 -19.67 17.91 -7.18
CA GLN A 81 -18.94 16.90 -6.43
C GLN A 81 -19.49 15.56 -6.87
N PRO A 82 -18.67 14.52 -7.01
CA PRO A 82 -19.21 13.22 -7.34
C PRO A 82 -20.17 12.77 -6.23
N THR A 83 -21.34 12.28 -6.62
CA THR A 83 -22.45 11.92 -5.73
C THR A 83 -22.08 10.83 -4.73
N GLU A 84 -21.11 9.98 -5.10
CA GLU A 84 -20.22 9.16 -4.26
C GLU A 84 -18.94 8.99 -5.09
N GLY A 85 -17.80 9.50 -4.60
CA GLY A 85 -16.68 9.88 -5.47
C GLY A 85 -15.69 8.79 -5.83
N PHE A 86 -15.46 8.60 -7.12
CA PHE A 86 -14.27 7.97 -7.67
C PHE A 86 -13.01 8.68 -7.13
N VAL A 87 -12.50 8.19 -6.00
CA VAL A 87 -11.15 8.45 -5.55
C VAL A 87 -10.26 7.57 -6.41
N ASP A 88 -9.16 8.11 -6.97
CA ASP A 88 -8.19 7.29 -7.69
C ASP A 88 -7.90 6.04 -6.85
N PRO A 89 -8.19 4.82 -7.34
CA PRO A 89 -8.10 3.62 -6.54
C PRO A 89 -6.75 3.49 -5.84
N CYS A 90 -5.65 3.98 -6.42
CA CYS A 90 -4.33 3.92 -5.77
C CYS A 90 -4.21 4.92 -4.61
N VAL A 91 -4.83 6.10 -4.70
CA VAL A 91 -4.85 7.13 -3.64
C VAL A 91 -5.79 6.70 -2.51
N GLN A 92 -6.99 6.21 -2.85
CA GLN A 92 -7.90 5.63 -1.88
C GLN A 92 -7.20 4.49 -1.15
N PHE A 93 -6.57 3.58 -1.91
CA PHE A 93 -5.86 2.43 -1.41
C PHE A 93 -4.66 2.83 -0.53
N GLN A 94 -3.90 3.86 -0.87
CA GLN A 94 -2.84 4.34 0.03
C GLN A 94 -3.40 4.85 1.37
N HIS A 95 -4.56 5.51 1.38
CA HIS A 95 -5.23 5.95 2.61
C HIS A 95 -5.80 4.77 3.41
N MET A 96 -6.37 3.78 2.73
CA MET A 96 -7.01 2.61 3.33
C MET A 96 -6.04 1.68 4.06
N TYR A 97 -4.81 1.53 3.54
CA TYR A 97 -3.81 0.62 4.09
C TYR A 97 -2.69 1.34 4.86
N GLY A 98 -2.72 2.67 4.90
CA GLY A 98 -1.82 3.52 5.70
C GLY A 98 -2.15 3.55 7.19
N GLY A 99 -2.71 2.47 7.74
CA GLY A 99 -3.16 2.41 9.12
C GLY A 99 -2.04 2.76 10.08
N ASP A 100 -2.21 3.86 10.82
CA ASP A 100 -1.26 4.33 11.84
C ASP A 100 -0.86 3.23 12.83
N LYS A 101 -1.75 2.27 13.07
CA LYS A 101 -1.51 1.14 13.98
C LYS A 101 -0.40 0.20 13.51
N PHE A 102 -0.25 -0.05 12.21
CA PHE A 102 0.81 -0.92 11.68
C PHE A 102 2.13 -0.20 11.41
N LYS A 103 2.18 1.13 11.58
CA LYS A 103 3.35 1.95 11.27
C LYS A 103 4.62 1.49 11.98
N ASN A 104 4.51 0.99 13.21
CA ASN A 104 5.65 0.49 13.98
C ASN A 104 6.10 -0.93 13.59
N ILE A 105 5.30 -1.64 12.79
CA ILE A 105 5.59 -3.00 12.33
C ILE A 105 6.09 -2.97 10.89
N ILE A 106 5.32 -2.35 9.99
CA ILE A 106 5.60 -2.36 8.56
C ILE A 106 6.20 -1.04 8.08
N GLY A 107 6.07 0.06 8.81
CA GLY A 107 6.49 1.40 8.37
C GLY A 107 5.50 2.04 7.39
N GLU A 108 5.83 3.21 6.87
CA GLU A 108 5.03 3.84 5.82
C GLU A 108 5.19 3.08 4.50
N LEU A 109 4.06 2.64 3.93
CA LEU A 109 4.02 2.00 2.62
C LEU A 109 4.44 3.01 1.55
N ASN A 110 5.25 2.56 0.60
CA ASN A 110 5.77 3.37 -0.48
C ASN A 110 5.42 2.76 -1.85
N ILE A 111 4.14 2.38 -1.99
CA ILE A 111 3.60 1.91 -3.27
C ILE A 111 3.80 2.99 -4.34
N GLY A 112 3.62 4.26 -3.95
CA GLY A 112 3.84 5.47 -4.73
C GLY A 112 5.16 5.50 -5.52
N HIS A 113 6.24 4.99 -4.94
CA HIS A 113 7.54 4.96 -5.60
C HIS A 113 7.56 4.09 -6.86
N PHE A 114 6.88 2.94 -6.87
CA PHE A 114 6.82 2.10 -8.08
C PHE A 114 6.18 2.85 -9.24
N PHE A 115 5.16 3.66 -8.96
CA PHE A 115 4.53 4.52 -9.97
C PHE A 115 5.48 5.60 -10.48
N VAL A 116 6.29 6.19 -9.59
CA VAL A 116 7.27 7.22 -9.97
C VAL A 116 8.39 6.60 -10.82
N GLN A 117 8.93 5.46 -10.42
CA GLN A 117 10.04 4.81 -11.14
C GLN A 117 9.66 4.38 -12.57
N GLU A 118 8.41 3.97 -12.79
CA GLU A 118 7.96 3.56 -14.14
C GLU A 118 7.44 4.74 -14.98
N SER A 119 7.04 5.85 -14.36
CA SER A 119 6.56 7.05 -15.07
C SER A 119 7.65 8.06 -15.41
N LEU A 120 8.80 7.99 -14.75
CA LEU A 120 9.97 8.80 -15.10
C LEU A 120 10.70 8.20 -16.30
N ASP A 121 11.04 9.07 -17.25
CA ASP A 121 12.00 8.72 -18.29
C ASP A 121 13.35 8.46 -17.63
N LYS A 122 14.03 7.36 -18.01
CA LYS A 122 15.36 7.03 -17.47
C LYS A 122 16.42 8.06 -17.85
N THR A 123 16.13 8.89 -18.85
CA THR A 123 16.97 10.00 -19.29
C THR A 123 16.67 11.30 -18.55
N ASP A 124 15.64 11.36 -17.68
CA ASP A 124 15.37 12.51 -16.82
C ASP A 124 16.48 12.62 -15.78
N ASP A 125 17.12 13.79 -15.68
CA ASP A 125 18.23 14.06 -14.75
C ASP A 125 17.84 13.78 -13.28
N ARG A 126 16.54 13.81 -12.95
CA ARG A 126 16.03 13.53 -11.60
C ARG A 126 15.85 12.04 -11.32
N TYR A 127 15.92 11.17 -12.34
CA TYR A 127 15.68 9.74 -12.20
C TYR A 127 16.63 9.10 -11.18
N GLN A 128 17.93 9.40 -11.26
CA GLN A 128 18.92 8.87 -10.31
C GLN A 128 18.68 9.39 -8.89
N ALA A 129 18.47 10.70 -8.73
CA ALA A 129 18.19 11.30 -7.43
C ALA A 129 16.93 10.71 -6.75
N VAL A 130 15.90 10.38 -7.54
CA VAL A 130 14.68 9.74 -7.03
C VAL A 130 14.93 8.30 -6.57
N LEU A 131 15.74 7.54 -7.31
CA LEU A 131 16.14 6.18 -6.91
C LEU A 131 16.95 6.20 -5.63
N GLU A 132 18.00 7.02 -5.57
CA GLU A 132 18.86 7.17 -4.40
C GLU A 132 18.06 7.60 -3.16
N ALA A 133 17.22 8.62 -3.29
CA ALA A 133 16.37 9.07 -2.19
C ALA A 133 15.40 7.99 -1.71
N THR A 134 14.96 7.09 -2.60
CA THR A 134 14.08 5.99 -2.21
C THR A 134 14.83 4.86 -1.54
N GLU A 135 15.98 4.47 -2.07
CA GLU A 135 16.84 3.46 -1.44
C GLU A 135 17.29 3.91 -0.04
N TYR A 136 17.61 5.20 0.11
CA TYR A 136 17.90 5.81 1.40
C TYR A 136 16.71 5.67 2.37
N ARG A 137 15.52 6.15 1.98
CA ARG A 137 14.30 6.03 2.81
C ARG A 137 13.99 4.58 3.19
N GLN A 138 14.15 3.64 2.26
CA GLN A 138 13.93 2.23 2.52
C GLN A 138 14.94 1.69 3.54
N THR A 139 16.19 2.14 3.47
CA THR A 139 17.24 1.76 4.41
C THR A 139 16.95 2.30 5.82
N GLU A 140 16.55 3.56 5.93
CA GLU A 140 16.12 4.16 7.20
C GLU A 140 14.90 3.44 7.78
N ARG A 141 13.87 3.17 6.96
CA ARG A 141 12.68 2.41 7.37
C ARG A 141 13.07 1.05 7.93
N VAL A 142 13.89 0.28 7.22
CA VAL A 142 14.33 -1.04 7.66
C VAL A 142 15.11 -0.95 8.98
N SER A 143 16.05 0.01 9.10
CA SER A 143 16.83 0.19 10.33
C SER A 143 15.96 0.55 11.53
N LYS A 144 15.01 1.47 11.35
CA LYS A 144 14.05 1.88 12.40
C LYS A 144 13.19 0.70 12.84
N LEU A 145 12.59 -0.03 11.90
CA LEU A 145 11.74 -1.18 12.21
C LEU A 145 12.53 -2.32 12.88
N ALA A 146 13.79 -2.53 12.50
CA ALA A 146 14.67 -3.49 13.18
C ALA A 146 14.96 -3.09 14.63
N SER A 147 15.14 -1.79 14.91
CA SER A 147 15.28 -1.29 16.28
C SER A 147 14.01 -1.52 17.11
N ILE A 148 12.84 -1.18 16.56
CA ILE A 148 11.55 -1.38 17.24
C ILE A 148 11.30 -2.87 17.53
N LEU A 149 11.53 -3.74 16.54
CA LEU A 149 11.35 -5.18 16.71
C LEU A 149 12.35 -5.74 17.74
N LYS A 150 13.60 -5.26 17.75
CA LYS A 150 14.61 -5.64 18.74
C LYS A 150 14.18 -5.25 20.15
N GLU A 151 13.68 -4.03 20.33
CA GLU A 151 13.16 -3.56 21.63
C GLU A 151 11.97 -4.39 22.09
N LYS A 152 10.99 -4.65 21.21
CA LYS A 152 9.84 -5.51 21.50
C LYS A 152 10.26 -6.91 21.96
N LEU A 153 11.24 -7.51 21.29
CA LEU A 153 11.73 -8.85 21.65
C LEU A 153 12.61 -8.86 22.91
N SER A 154 13.07 -7.70 23.39
CA SER A 154 13.89 -7.64 24.60
C SER A 154 13.13 -8.07 25.85
N ALA A 155 11.80 -7.86 25.89
CA ALA A 155 10.94 -8.37 26.95
C ALA A 155 10.97 -9.92 26.98
N TYR A 156 10.87 -10.56 25.81
CA TYR A 156 10.99 -12.02 25.72
C TYR A 156 12.38 -12.53 26.12
N THR A 157 13.45 -11.91 25.62
CA THR A 157 14.81 -12.37 25.92
C THR A 157 15.18 -12.17 27.39
N SER A 158 14.80 -11.03 27.99
CA SER A 158 15.07 -10.75 29.41
C SER A 158 14.33 -11.70 30.34
N GLU A 159 13.06 -12.00 30.07
CA GLU A 159 12.28 -12.99 30.82
C GLU A 159 12.97 -14.36 30.79
N ARG A 160 13.39 -14.82 29.59
CA ARG A 160 14.07 -16.11 29.42
C ARG A 160 15.44 -16.18 30.08
N LEU A 161 16.21 -15.09 30.05
CA LEU A 161 17.53 -15.01 30.68
C LEU A 161 17.45 -14.94 32.21
N SER A 162 16.38 -14.37 32.76
CA SER A 162 16.19 -14.25 34.21
C SER A 162 15.91 -15.57 34.93
N GLY A 163 15.58 -16.64 34.17
CA GLY A 163 15.22 -17.95 34.73
C GLY A 163 13.86 -17.99 35.43
N GLN A 164 13.09 -16.90 35.43
CA GLN A 164 11.73 -16.81 35.99
C GLN A 164 10.68 -17.42 35.03
N TYR A 165 10.94 -18.63 34.53
CA TYR A 165 10.00 -19.31 33.68
C TYR A 165 8.83 -19.87 34.51
N SER A 166 7.61 -19.46 34.18
CA SER A 166 6.41 -20.07 34.71
C SER A 166 6.30 -21.49 34.15
N THR A 167 6.61 -22.48 34.97
CA THR A 167 6.35 -23.88 34.66
C THR A 167 4.84 -24.09 34.50
N GLU A 168 4.44 -24.53 33.32
CA GLU A 168 3.13 -25.08 32.95
C GLU A 168 1.95 -24.11 32.68
N HIS A 169 1.53 -24.12 31.41
CA HIS A 169 0.21 -23.75 30.87
C HIS A 169 -0.25 -22.28 30.89
N GLN A 170 0.49 -21.34 31.47
CA GLN A 170 0.11 -19.92 31.41
C GLN A 170 0.96 -19.10 30.44
N PRO A 171 0.33 -18.23 29.62
CA PRO A 171 1.07 -17.39 28.69
C PRO A 171 1.94 -16.37 29.43
N SER A 172 3.13 -16.13 28.89
CA SER A 172 4.10 -15.18 29.46
C SER A 172 3.59 -13.73 29.44
N SER A 173 4.27 -12.83 30.16
CA SER A 173 3.93 -11.40 30.10
C SER A 173 4.05 -10.87 28.68
N PHE A 174 5.10 -11.28 27.98
CA PHE A 174 5.31 -10.97 26.57
C PHE A 174 4.15 -11.50 25.70
N GLU A 175 3.74 -12.76 25.86
CA GLU A 175 2.65 -13.33 25.07
C GLU A 175 1.32 -12.60 25.28
N LYS A 176 1.01 -12.21 26.52
CA LYS A 176 -0.20 -11.42 26.85
C LYS A 176 -0.18 -10.04 26.19
N GLU A 177 0.96 -9.36 26.22
CA GLU A 177 1.13 -8.05 25.58
C GLU A 177 0.94 -8.15 24.06
N ILE A 178 1.59 -9.14 23.44
CA ILE A 178 1.47 -9.36 21.99
C ILE A 178 0.05 -9.78 21.60
N GLN A 179 -0.65 -10.57 22.43
CA GLN A 179 -2.04 -10.93 22.17
C GLN A 179 -2.96 -9.71 22.21
N HIS A 180 -2.76 -8.80 23.17
CA HIS A 180 -3.54 -7.57 23.23
C HIS A 180 -3.29 -6.68 22.01
N GLU A 181 -2.01 -6.49 21.65
CA GLU A 181 -1.64 -5.74 20.44
C GLU A 181 -2.24 -6.36 19.17
N ALA A 182 -2.17 -7.70 19.02
CA ALA A 182 -2.74 -8.39 17.87
C ALA A 182 -4.25 -8.20 17.78
N ASN A 183 -4.96 -8.26 18.92
CA ASN A 183 -6.40 -8.00 18.96
C ASN A 183 -6.73 -6.57 18.52
N ASP A 184 -5.95 -5.58 18.97
CA ASP A 184 -6.15 -4.17 18.63
C ASP A 184 -5.84 -3.87 17.15
N LEU A 185 -4.85 -4.57 16.58
CA LEU A 185 -4.49 -4.50 15.17
C LEU A 185 -5.57 -5.13 14.29
N ALA A 186 -6.14 -6.26 14.72
CA ALA A 186 -7.22 -6.95 13.99
C ALA A 186 -8.48 -6.09 13.82
N GLN A 187 -8.68 -5.08 14.69
CA GLN A 187 -9.81 -4.13 14.59
C GLN A 187 -9.60 -3.01 13.55
N SER A 188 -8.41 -2.88 12.96
CA SER A 188 -8.18 -1.90 11.89
C SER A 188 -8.54 -2.46 10.51
N SER A 189 -8.81 -1.57 9.56
CA SER A 189 -9.00 -1.93 8.15
C SER A 189 -7.81 -2.74 7.66
N TYR A 190 -8.09 -3.91 7.08
CA TYR A 190 -7.09 -4.86 6.60
C TYR A 190 -6.17 -5.44 7.68
N GLY A 191 -6.56 -5.30 8.96
CA GLY A 191 -5.78 -5.72 10.10
C GLY A 191 -5.54 -7.23 10.12
N ASN A 192 -6.56 -8.01 9.76
CA ASN A 192 -6.48 -9.47 9.68
C ASN A 192 -5.47 -9.89 8.60
N SER A 193 -5.57 -9.30 7.41
CA SER A 193 -4.67 -9.56 6.30
C SER A 193 -3.22 -9.18 6.60
N PHE A 194 -2.99 -8.05 7.25
CA PHE A 194 -1.64 -7.68 7.69
C PHE A 194 -1.11 -8.61 8.77
N LEU A 195 -1.90 -8.94 9.80
CA LEU A 195 -1.50 -9.88 10.84
C LEU A 195 -1.13 -11.25 10.25
N PHE A 196 -1.91 -11.73 9.28
CA PHE A 196 -1.61 -12.97 8.56
C PHE A 196 -0.27 -12.91 7.83
N VAL A 197 -0.06 -11.86 7.01
CA VAL A 197 1.16 -11.70 6.21
C VAL A 197 2.40 -11.53 7.10
N VAL A 198 2.32 -10.63 8.09
CA VAL A 198 3.42 -10.36 9.02
C VAL A 198 3.70 -11.60 9.87
N GLY A 199 2.66 -12.21 10.44
CA GLY A 199 2.76 -13.39 11.30
C GLY A 199 3.42 -14.57 10.61
N ARG A 200 2.95 -14.92 9.40
CA ARG A 200 3.54 -15.99 8.59
C ARG A 200 5.01 -15.72 8.26
N LEU A 201 5.34 -14.48 7.92
CA LEU A 201 6.70 -14.12 7.58
C LEU A 201 7.65 -14.19 8.78
N TYR A 202 7.26 -13.62 9.93
CA TYR A 202 8.02 -13.69 11.18
C TYR A 202 8.22 -15.14 11.60
N SER A 203 7.16 -15.95 11.62
CA SER A 203 7.21 -17.38 11.89
C SER A 203 8.17 -18.11 10.94
N SER A 204 8.14 -17.78 9.64
CA SER A 204 9.02 -18.42 8.66
C SER A 204 10.49 -18.04 8.86
N LYS A 205 10.81 -16.75 9.05
CA LYS A 205 12.19 -16.30 9.27
C LYS A 205 12.77 -16.80 10.58
N ALA A 206 11.95 -16.87 11.63
CA ALA A 206 12.35 -17.46 12.90
C ALA A 206 12.66 -18.96 12.77
N LYS A 207 11.76 -19.76 12.17
CA LYS A 207 11.97 -21.20 11.93
C LYS A 207 13.24 -21.47 11.11
N GLU A 208 13.48 -20.67 10.08
CA GLU A 208 14.70 -20.74 9.26
C GLU A 208 15.95 -20.51 10.10
N HIS A 209 15.96 -19.50 10.96
CA HIS A 209 17.10 -19.19 11.82
C HIS A 209 17.35 -20.25 12.91
N ILE A 210 16.29 -20.79 13.51
CA ILE A 210 16.37 -21.87 14.51
C ILE A 210 16.85 -23.18 13.86
N GLY A 211 16.73 -23.31 12.53
CA GLY A 211 17.08 -24.53 11.81
C GLY A 211 15.97 -25.60 11.80
N ILE A 212 14.71 -25.19 12.07
CA ILE A 212 13.55 -26.06 11.92
C ILE A 212 13.34 -26.31 10.43
N LYS A 213 13.78 -27.48 9.95
CA LYS A 213 13.59 -27.91 8.56
C LYS A 213 12.09 -28.03 8.28
N ARG A 214 11.61 -27.42 7.19
CA ARG A 214 10.26 -27.71 6.66
C ARG A 214 10.18 -29.20 6.32
N ALA A 215 9.11 -29.87 6.73
CA ALA A 215 8.77 -31.19 6.18
C ALA A 215 8.65 -31.04 4.65
N GLY A 216 9.53 -31.67 3.89
CA GLY A 216 9.51 -31.61 2.42
C GLY A 216 10.50 -30.67 1.71
N GLY A 217 11.53 -30.14 2.38
CA GLY A 217 12.80 -29.78 1.72
C GLY A 217 12.82 -28.68 0.63
N LEU A 218 11.72 -27.96 0.37
CA LEU A 218 11.74 -26.85 -0.58
C LEU A 218 12.40 -25.61 0.06
N PRO A 219 13.47 -25.05 -0.56
CA PRO A 219 13.99 -23.74 -0.16
C PRO A 219 12.86 -22.71 -0.23
N GLY A 220 12.85 -21.74 0.69
CA GLY A 220 11.89 -20.64 0.64
C GLY A 220 11.82 -20.03 -0.76
N VAL A 221 10.62 -19.63 -1.21
CA VAL A 221 10.44 -18.99 -2.52
C VAL A 221 11.13 -17.62 -2.46
N TYR A 222 12.42 -17.61 -2.77
CA TYR A 222 13.26 -16.42 -2.79
C TYR A 222 13.18 -15.82 -4.18
N TYR A 223 12.38 -14.77 -4.32
CA TYR A 223 12.35 -14.00 -5.56
C TYR A 223 13.66 -13.24 -5.76
N THR A 224 14.34 -13.49 -6.87
CA THR A 224 15.48 -12.70 -7.35
C THR A 224 15.05 -11.28 -7.67
N MET A 225 15.96 -10.29 -7.65
CA MET A 225 15.64 -8.90 -8.01
C MET A 225 14.96 -8.76 -9.39
N LYS A 226 15.28 -9.65 -10.33
CA LYS A 226 14.65 -9.68 -11.67
C LYS A 226 13.20 -10.15 -11.61
N GLU A 227 12.93 -11.24 -10.89
CA GLU A 227 11.57 -11.77 -10.72
C GLU A 227 10.68 -10.80 -9.95
N LYS A 228 11.23 -10.20 -8.89
CA LYS A 228 10.56 -9.12 -8.13
C LYS A 228 10.09 -8.01 -9.06
N LYS A 229 11.00 -7.47 -9.88
CA LYS A 229 10.70 -6.42 -10.86
C LYS A 229 9.65 -6.86 -11.88
N TYR A 230 9.72 -8.10 -12.36
CA TYR A 230 8.76 -8.62 -13.33
C TYR A 230 7.35 -8.74 -12.71
N ILE A 231 7.24 -9.32 -11.51
CA ILE A 231 5.96 -9.47 -10.80
C ILE A 231 5.34 -8.10 -10.54
N THR A 232 6.10 -7.15 -10.00
CA THR A 232 5.60 -5.80 -9.74
C THR A 232 5.16 -5.09 -11.04
N LYS A 233 5.93 -5.23 -12.13
CA LYS A 233 5.55 -4.70 -13.44
C LYS A 233 4.27 -5.35 -13.98
N SER A 234 4.10 -6.66 -13.78
CA SER A 234 2.89 -7.37 -14.19
C SER A 234 1.67 -6.91 -13.41
N LEU A 235 1.79 -6.81 -12.08
CA LEU A 235 0.72 -6.30 -11.21
C LEU A 235 0.35 -4.87 -11.56
N TRP A 236 1.34 -4.02 -11.86
CA TRP A 236 1.09 -2.66 -12.32
C TRP A 236 0.32 -2.61 -13.65
N LYS A 237 0.70 -3.45 -14.62
CA LYS A 237 -0.07 -3.57 -15.86
C LYS A 237 -1.52 -3.96 -15.60
N THR A 238 -1.78 -4.85 -14.64
CA THR A 238 -3.15 -5.21 -14.21
C THR A 238 -3.88 -3.99 -13.65
N VAL A 239 -3.27 -3.26 -12.70
CA VAL A 239 -3.86 -2.02 -12.15
C VAL A 239 -4.18 -1.03 -13.26
N LYS A 240 -3.23 -0.75 -14.15
CA LYS A 240 -3.43 0.18 -15.26
C LYS A 240 -4.54 -0.28 -16.20
N ALA A 241 -4.59 -1.56 -16.57
CA ALA A 241 -5.61 -2.10 -17.45
C ALA A 241 -7.01 -2.04 -16.80
N SER A 242 -7.11 -2.29 -15.49
CA SER A 242 -8.35 -2.15 -14.72
C SER A 242 -8.79 -0.69 -14.56
N MET A 243 -7.86 0.25 -14.61
CA MET A 243 -8.12 1.70 -14.56
C MET A 243 -8.21 2.36 -15.95
N ASP A 244 -7.95 1.63 -17.04
CA ASP A 244 -7.95 2.21 -18.40
C ASP A 244 -9.39 2.46 -18.82
N SER A 245 -9.78 3.73 -18.74
CA SER A 245 -11.15 4.20 -18.92
C SER A 245 -11.77 3.74 -20.24
N GLN A 246 -11.01 3.57 -21.34
CA GLN A 246 -11.57 3.20 -22.64
C GLN A 246 -12.29 1.84 -22.67
N THR A 247 -11.80 0.82 -21.97
CA THR A 247 -12.41 -0.52 -21.97
C THR A 247 -13.62 -0.54 -21.05
N VAL A 248 -13.48 0.06 -19.87
CA VAL A 248 -14.56 0.20 -18.88
C VAL A 248 -15.69 1.03 -19.44
N GLU A 249 -15.38 2.18 -20.04
CA GLU A 249 -16.34 3.11 -20.63
C GLU A 249 -16.99 2.52 -21.88
N LYS A 250 -16.26 1.75 -22.71
CA LYS A 250 -16.89 1.05 -23.84
C LYS A 250 -17.90 0.02 -23.35
N ASN A 251 -17.58 -0.76 -22.33
CA ASN A 251 -18.48 -1.77 -21.79
C ASN A 251 -19.65 -1.13 -21.02
N SER A 252 -19.42 -0.04 -20.29
CA SER A 252 -20.45 0.79 -19.65
C SER A 252 -21.41 1.37 -20.68
N ARG A 253 -20.90 2.01 -21.74
CA ARG A 253 -21.73 2.55 -22.83
C ARG A 253 -22.55 1.47 -23.57
N LEU A 254 -22.03 0.25 -23.66
CA LEU A 254 -22.77 -0.88 -24.23
C LEU A 254 -23.90 -1.32 -23.30
N ALA A 255 -23.66 -1.38 -21.98
CA ALA A 255 -24.68 -1.67 -20.98
C ALA A 255 -25.75 -0.55 -20.92
N GLU A 256 -25.34 0.72 -20.95
CA GLU A 256 -26.22 1.89 -21.04
C GLU A 256 -27.10 1.86 -22.31
N ALA A 257 -26.50 1.52 -23.47
CA ALA A 257 -27.22 1.40 -24.73
C ALA A 257 -28.24 0.24 -24.72
N GLN A 258 -28.01 -0.77 -23.88
CA GLN A 258 -28.92 -1.88 -23.64
C GLN A 258 -29.90 -1.62 -22.50
N GLN A 259 -29.78 -0.47 -21.80
CA GLN A 259 -30.52 -0.15 -20.57
C GLN A 259 -30.36 -1.21 -19.47
N ASP A 260 -29.23 -1.91 -19.47
CA ASP A 260 -28.92 -2.97 -18.51
C ASP A 260 -28.11 -2.39 -17.35
N PHE A 261 -28.84 -1.82 -16.39
CA PHE A 261 -28.26 -1.16 -15.21
C PHE A 261 -27.49 -2.15 -14.33
N ASP A 262 -27.98 -3.39 -14.20
CA ASP A 262 -27.35 -4.43 -13.40
C ASP A 262 -25.97 -4.80 -13.99
N LEU A 263 -25.88 -4.94 -15.32
CA LEU A 263 -24.62 -5.21 -16.01
C LEU A 263 -23.63 -4.05 -15.89
N GLN A 264 -24.10 -2.81 -15.92
CA GLN A 264 -23.25 -1.62 -15.74
C GLN A 264 -22.62 -1.61 -14.35
N GLN A 265 -23.41 -1.86 -13.31
CA GLN A 265 -22.93 -1.94 -11.93
C GLN A 265 -21.94 -3.11 -11.74
N GLU A 266 -22.25 -4.29 -12.27
CA GLU A 266 -21.37 -5.48 -12.19
C GLU A 266 -19.99 -5.22 -12.85
N LEU A 267 -19.97 -4.51 -13.98
CA LEU A 267 -18.74 -4.14 -14.68
C LEU A 267 -17.86 -3.18 -13.86
N GLU A 268 -18.47 -2.21 -13.20
CA GLU A 268 -17.76 -1.26 -12.33
C GLU A 268 -17.16 -1.96 -11.10
N GLU A 269 -17.97 -2.76 -10.39
CA GLU A 269 -17.55 -3.56 -9.24
C GLU A 269 -16.39 -4.51 -9.59
N LEU A 270 -16.46 -5.17 -10.74
CA LEU A 270 -15.40 -6.07 -11.21
C LEU A 270 -14.08 -5.33 -11.51
N CYS A 271 -14.15 -4.12 -12.07
CA CYS A 271 -12.96 -3.32 -12.37
C CYS A 271 -12.27 -2.84 -11.09
N VAL A 272 -13.07 -2.36 -10.13
CA VAL A 272 -12.61 -1.96 -8.80
C VAL A 272 -11.98 -3.16 -8.09
N SER A 273 -12.68 -4.29 -8.01
CA SER A 273 -12.18 -5.52 -7.38
C SER A 273 -10.82 -5.96 -7.92
N ARG A 274 -10.65 -6.04 -9.24
CA ARG A 274 -9.36 -6.41 -9.87
C ARG A 274 -8.25 -5.41 -9.58
N CYS A 275 -8.58 -4.11 -9.55
CA CYS A 275 -7.61 -3.07 -9.22
C CYS A 275 -7.09 -3.23 -7.79
N TYR A 276 -8.00 -3.41 -6.83
CA TYR A 276 -7.69 -3.56 -5.42
C TYR A 276 -6.93 -4.85 -5.12
N GLN A 277 -7.30 -5.97 -5.76
CA GLN A 277 -6.53 -7.22 -5.67
C GLN A 277 -5.08 -7.05 -6.11
N ALA A 278 -4.86 -6.36 -7.24
CA ALA A 278 -3.50 -6.12 -7.73
C ALA A 278 -2.71 -5.18 -6.81
N LEU A 279 -3.34 -4.12 -6.30
CA LEU A 279 -2.73 -3.21 -5.31
C LEU A 279 -2.38 -3.92 -4.01
N TRP A 280 -3.24 -4.81 -3.52
CA TRP A 280 -2.97 -5.65 -2.35
C TRP A 280 -1.74 -6.53 -2.54
N GLN A 281 -1.63 -7.22 -3.68
CA GLN A 281 -0.45 -8.03 -3.95
C GLN A 281 0.83 -7.19 -3.99
N MET A 282 0.77 -5.94 -4.46
CA MET A 282 1.90 -5.01 -4.40
C MET A 282 2.27 -4.65 -2.96
N VAL A 283 1.29 -4.34 -2.11
CA VAL A 283 1.53 -4.06 -0.67
C VAL A 283 2.10 -5.25 0.06
N LYS A 284 1.46 -6.42 -0.08
CA LYS A 284 1.93 -7.68 0.51
C LYS A 284 3.39 -7.92 0.15
N PHE A 285 3.72 -7.76 -1.12
CA PHE A 285 5.09 -7.92 -1.61
C PHE A 285 6.06 -6.90 -0.98
N GLU A 286 5.68 -5.63 -0.89
CA GLU A 286 6.51 -4.57 -0.27
C GLU A 286 6.73 -4.82 1.23
N VAL A 287 5.67 -5.16 1.96
CA VAL A 287 5.72 -5.50 3.40
C VAL A 287 6.64 -6.68 3.61
N GLU A 288 6.46 -7.77 2.85
CA GLU A 288 7.31 -8.94 3.00
C GLU A 288 8.78 -8.65 2.69
N ALA A 289 9.06 -7.89 1.62
CA ALA A 289 10.42 -7.54 1.25
C ALA A 289 11.10 -6.68 2.32
N THR A 290 10.37 -5.75 2.94
CA THR A 290 10.86 -4.90 4.02
C THR A 290 11.16 -5.74 5.27
N LEU A 291 10.18 -6.53 5.70
CA LEU A 291 10.29 -7.32 6.92
C LEU A 291 11.32 -8.44 6.83
N ARG A 292 11.60 -9.02 5.66
CA ARG A 292 12.73 -9.96 5.49
C ARG A 292 14.06 -9.31 5.88
N LYS A 293 14.32 -8.08 5.42
CA LYS A 293 15.53 -7.34 5.76
C LYS A 293 15.58 -6.98 7.25
N VAL A 294 14.44 -6.59 7.82
CA VAL A 294 14.29 -6.32 9.27
C VAL A 294 14.67 -7.57 10.08
N CYS A 295 14.10 -8.73 9.75
CA CYS A 295 14.42 -9.99 10.41
C CYS A 295 15.88 -10.40 10.20
N GLU A 296 16.46 -10.18 9.03
CA GLU A 296 17.88 -10.45 8.77
C GLU A 296 18.79 -9.60 9.66
N MET A 297 18.53 -8.29 9.77
CA MET A 297 19.29 -7.40 10.66
C MET A 297 19.21 -7.83 12.12
N LEU A 298 18.01 -8.23 12.58
CA LEU A 298 17.78 -8.67 13.94
C LEU A 298 18.48 -10.02 14.25
N LEU A 299 18.28 -11.00 13.38
CA LEU A 299 18.68 -12.40 13.61
C LEU A 299 20.14 -12.65 13.25
N GLN A 300 20.79 -11.76 12.49
CA GLN A 300 22.22 -11.85 12.17
C GLN A 300 23.07 -10.81 12.92
N ASP A 301 22.49 -10.15 13.94
CA ASP A 301 23.14 -9.12 14.75
C ASP A 301 24.38 -9.68 15.49
N LYS A 302 25.57 -9.43 14.92
CA LYS A 302 26.84 -9.89 15.48
C LYS A 302 27.26 -9.11 16.74
N SER A 303 26.55 -8.05 17.13
CA SER A 303 26.83 -7.33 18.38
C SER A 303 26.45 -8.15 19.63
N VAL A 304 25.64 -9.19 19.47
CA VAL A 304 25.26 -10.11 20.56
C VAL A 304 25.70 -11.55 20.28
N ASN A 305 25.74 -12.39 21.31
CA ASN A 305 26.17 -13.77 21.19
C ASN A 305 25.13 -14.65 20.47
N ALA A 306 25.52 -15.86 20.06
CA ALA A 306 24.66 -16.77 19.31
C ALA A 306 23.41 -17.21 20.10
N SER A 307 23.55 -17.41 21.41
CA SER A 307 22.44 -17.82 22.28
C SER A 307 21.37 -16.73 22.38
N GLU A 308 21.77 -15.46 22.48
CA GLU A 308 20.82 -14.34 22.47
C GLU A 308 20.11 -14.20 21.13
N ARG A 309 20.83 -14.39 20.01
CA ARG A 309 20.19 -14.41 18.67
C ARG A 309 19.16 -15.53 18.54
N LEU A 310 19.44 -16.70 19.13
CA LEU A 310 18.48 -17.81 19.17
C LEU A 310 17.23 -17.45 19.99
N LEU A 311 17.39 -16.82 21.16
CA LEU A 311 16.26 -16.33 21.96
C LEU A 311 15.44 -15.27 21.21
N ARG A 312 16.08 -14.38 20.45
CA ARG A 312 15.36 -13.44 19.57
C ARG A 312 14.55 -14.18 18.51
N ALA A 313 15.10 -15.24 17.92
CA ALA A 313 14.39 -16.06 16.95
C ALA A 313 13.20 -16.78 17.57
N GLU A 314 13.33 -17.31 18.79
CA GLU A 314 12.22 -17.92 19.53
C GLU A 314 11.12 -16.91 19.85
N GLY A 315 11.48 -15.73 20.36
CA GLY A 315 10.50 -14.65 20.61
C GLY A 315 9.80 -14.20 19.33
N LEU A 316 10.55 -14.09 18.23
CA LEU A 316 9.99 -13.78 16.90
C LEU A 316 9.03 -14.87 16.41
N LEU A 317 9.30 -16.15 16.71
CA LEU A 317 8.40 -17.25 16.39
C LEU A 317 7.10 -17.17 17.20
N VAL A 318 7.19 -16.86 18.49
CA VAL A 318 6.02 -16.65 19.35
C VAL A 318 5.17 -15.48 18.84
N LEU A 319 5.81 -14.34 18.59
CA LEU A 319 5.17 -13.16 17.99
C LEU A 319 4.46 -13.50 16.67
N GLY A 320 5.17 -14.16 15.76
CA GLY A 320 4.64 -14.54 14.47
C GLY A 320 3.43 -15.47 14.55
N LYS A 321 3.45 -16.43 15.48
CA LYS A 321 2.33 -17.35 15.72
C LYS A 321 1.11 -16.63 16.27
N ILE A 322 1.28 -15.71 17.23
CA ILE A 322 0.17 -14.96 17.82
C ILE A 322 -0.49 -14.07 16.76
N TYR A 323 0.30 -13.36 15.96
CA TYR A 323 -0.24 -12.58 14.84
C TYR A 323 -0.99 -13.45 13.85
N GLU A 324 -0.41 -14.58 13.43
CA GLU A 324 -1.06 -15.51 12.48
C GLU A 324 -2.36 -16.10 13.04
N SER A 325 -2.41 -16.49 14.31
CA SER A 325 -3.63 -17.02 14.93
C SER A 325 -4.70 -15.96 15.17
N SER A 326 -4.30 -14.71 15.41
CA SER A 326 -5.23 -13.59 15.65
C SER A 326 -5.83 -13.04 14.36
N ALA A 327 -5.22 -13.35 13.21
CA ALA A 327 -5.63 -12.86 11.91
C ALA A 327 -7.01 -13.33 11.44
N ASN A 328 -7.70 -14.27 12.11
CA ASN A 328 -9.04 -14.77 11.80
C ASN A 328 -9.41 -14.89 10.29
N ILE A 329 -8.43 -15.25 9.44
CA ILE A 329 -8.55 -15.31 7.98
C ILE A 329 -7.61 -16.38 7.42
N SER A 330 -8.07 -17.14 6.43
CA SER A 330 -7.25 -18.15 5.74
C SER A 330 -6.56 -17.61 4.50
N GLU A 331 -7.20 -16.66 3.83
CA GLU A 331 -6.73 -16.02 2.60
C GLU A 331 -6.82 -14.49 2.76
N PRO A 332 -5.68 -13.79 2.89
CA PRO A 332 -5.67 -12.35 3.15
C PRO A 332 -6.26 -11.54 1.99
N GLU A 333 -6.40 -12.14 0.81
CA GLU A 333 -7.12 -11.53 -0.31
C GLU A 333 -8.62 -11.35 -0.03
N ASN A 334 -9.22 -12.12 0.88
CA ASN A 334 -10.68 -12.10 1.11
C ASN A 334 -11.14 -10.87 1.91
N GLU A 335 -10.32 -10.34 2.82
CA GLU A 335 -10.63 -9.06 3.50
C GLU A 335 -10.58 -7.88 2.52
N VAL A 336 -9.81 -8.01 1.43
CA VAL A 336 -9.72 -6.99 0.36
C VAL A 336 -10.98 -6.93 -0.48
N VAL A 337 -11.63 -8.09 -0.68
CA VAL A 337 -12.84 -8.20 -1.51
C VAL A 337 -14.11 -7.90 -0.71
N GLN A 338 -14.14 -8.15 0.60
CA GLN A 338 -15.33 -7.92 1.44
C GLN A 338 -15.61 -6.44 1.78
N LEU A 339 -14.66 -5.54 1.51
CA LEU A 339 -14.77 -4.10 1.77
C LEU A 339 -15.13 -3.29 0.51
N ILE A 340 -15.31 -3.98 -0.61
CA ILE A 340 -15.81 -3.47 -1.90
C ILE A 340 -17.25 -3.97 -2.00
#